data_AF-A0A8S9S0M9-F1
#
_entry.id   AF-A0A8S9S0M9-F1
#
_cell.length_a   1.000
_cell.length_b   1.000
_cell.length_c   1.000
_cell.angle_alpha   90.00
_cell.angle_beta   90.00
_cell.angle_gamma   90.00
#
_symmetry.space_group_name_H-M   'P 1'
#
loop_
_entity.id
_entity.type
_entity.pdbx_description
1 polymer ?
#
loop_
_entity_poly.entity_id
_entity_poly.type
_entity_poly.pdbx_seq_one_letter_code
_entity_poly.pdbx_strand_id
1 'polypeptide(L)'
;MENHDRAFDLERKKKIIFGWKPPHVSWPKCDIGSSWNKSNFEGGASFSDIRSKLESTFESWKWTIESMKSLRMNSVIFSSEDLNLVGTITKPTSWPSLKFYSIKLSSMLHELLSWRVKSQSREARRPAFLLADSVVKKNFFQSYISTVYKIKVLSNHNHKCLRAFPTLMLYNHGVPMEYYGPRKADLLVRYLKKFVAPDVAVLESNSHVKDFVEDSGTSFPVFIGFGLNQSLISGLGRKYKKKAWFAVAKDASEDVMVSYDFDKAPALVAQHPAYNEHSVFYGPFEDGFLEEFVKQNFLPLILPINHDTLKLLKDDERKMVLTIVEDETHESMGKLIKALRAAAHANRDLVFGYVGVEQFEEFADSFHADKKAKLPKIVVWDGDEEYEQVNGIETVSHEEDHLTQVSRFLEGYREGKTEKKRIKGPSFMGFINSMIGIRSVYIIVFLVAVIMMLRSLGQVEEPARVRTAASDGQATSVLEGETSEHKPRDKED
;
A
#
# COMPACT_ATOMS: atom_id res chain seq x y z
N MET A 1 -18.63 -38.25 6.37
CA MET A 1 -17.32 -38.67 6.91
C MET A 1 -16.16 -38.14 6.06
N GLU A 2 -16.18 -38.33 4.74
CA GLU A 2 -15.13 -37.89 3.79
C GLU A 2 -14.70 -36.41 3.86
N ASN A 3 -15.62 -35.46 4.07
CA ASN A 3 -15.27 -34.03 4.16
C ASN A 3 -14.53 -33.69 5.46
N HIS A 4 -14.80 -34.42 6.55
CA HIS A 4 -14.14 -34.22 7.83
C HIS A 4 -12.72 -34.78 7.80
N ASP A 5 -12.53 -35.90 7.10
CA ASP A 5 -11.23 -36.55 6.91
C ASP A 5 -10.33 -35.73 5.96
N ARG A 6 -10.90 -35.12 4.90
CA ARG A 6 -10.16 -34.18 4.03
C ARG A 6 -9.73 -32.91 4.76
N ALA A 7 -10.59 -32.33 5.60
CA ALA A 7 -10.24 -31.16 6.40
C ALA A 7 -9.13 -31.48 7.43
N PHE A 8 -9.22 -32.65 8.07
CA PHE A 8 -8.22 -33.15 9.00
C PHE A 8 -6.88 -33.44 8.32
N ASP A 9 -6.90 -34.02 7.12
CA ASP A 9 -5.69 -34.30 6.33
C ASP A 9 -5.05 -33.00 5.78
N LEU A 10 -5.86 -31.97 5.46
CA LEU A 10 -5.37 -30.64 5.09
C LEU A 10 -4.69 -29.93 6.28
N GLU A 11 -5.26 -30.04 7.48
CA GLU A 11 -4.62 -29.54 8.71
C GLU A 11 -3.32 -30.28 9.01
N ARG A 12 -3.31 -31.61 8.87
CA ARG A 12 -2.11 -32.45 9.04
C ARG A 12 -1.03 -32.05 8.04
N LYS A 13 -1.38 -31.85 6.76
CA LYS A 13 -0.48 -31.37 5.70
C LYS A 13 0.03 -29.95 5.96
N LYS A 14 -0.81 -29.02 6.42
CA LYS A 14 -0.39 -27.67 6.84
C LYS A 14 0.60 -27.72 8.01
N LYS A 15 0.40 -28.65 8.95
CA LYS A 15 1.27 -28.88 10.12
C LYS A 15 2.62 -29.48 9.73
N ILE A 16 2.64 -30.37 8.75
CA ILE A 16 3.84 -31.05 8.24
C ILE A 16 4.69 -30.13 7.34
N ILE A 17 4.06 -29.33 6.47
CA ILE A 17 4.76 -28.51 5.46
C ILE A 17 5.36 -27.22 6.06
N PHE A 18 4.71 -26.60 7.05
CA PHE A 18 5.12 -25.27 7.53
C PHE A 18 5.64 -25.22 8.97
N GLY A 19 5.51 -26.28 9.77
CA GLY A 19 6.04 -26.35 11.15
C GLY A 19 5.61 -25.21 12.10
N TRP A 20 4.70 -24.35 11.66
CA TRP A 20 4.39 -23.09 12.31
C TRP A 20 3.12 -23.25 13.15
N LYS A 21 3.27 -23.04 14.47
CA LYS A 21 2.14 -22.89 15.39
C LYS A 21 1.92 -21.41 15.67
N PRO A 22 0.69 -20.88 15.57
CA PRO A 22 0.40 -19.53 16.03
C PRO A 22 0.79 -19.39 17.50
N PRO A 23 1.47 -18.29 17.89
CA PRO A 23 1.63 -17.98 19.30
C PRO A 23 0.24 -17.83 19.94
N HIS A 24 0.15 -18.08 21.25
CA HIS A 24 -1.07 -17.77 21.99
C HIS A 24 -1.41 -16.28 21.81
N VAL A 25 -2.70 -15.92 21.72
CA VAL A 25 -3.15 -14.55 21.38
C VAL A 25 -2.59 -13.49 22.35
N SER A 26 -2.32 -13.88 23.60
CA SER A 26 -1.70 -13.03 24.63
C SER A 26 -0.17 -13.00 24.64
N TRP A 27 0.51 -13.77 23.76
CA TRP A 27 1.97 -13.89 23.70
C TRP A 27 2.50 -13.79 22.26
N PRO A 28 2.50 -12.58 21.67
CA PRO A 28 3.14 -12.35 20.38
C PRO A 28 4.60 -12.83 20.37
N LYS A 29 5.00 -13.45 19.26
CA LYS A 29 6.39 -13.87 19.00
C LYS A 29 7.08 -12.87 18.07
N CYS A 30 8.26 -12.42 18.46
CA CYS A 30 9.12 -11.55 17.67
C CYS A 30 10.40 -12.29 17.24
N ASP A 31 10.64 -12.39 15.93
CA ASP A 31 11.82 -13.02 15.35
C ASP A 31 12.87 -11.93 15.06
N ILE A 32 13.99 -11.98 15.76
CA ILE A 32 15.09 -11.01 15.63
C ILE A 32 16.04 -11.53 14.54
N GLY A 33 16.23 -10.72 13.51
CA GLY A 33 17.19 -10.96 12.43
C GLY A 33 18.32 -9.95 12.51
N SER A 34 19.55 -10.40 12.25
CA SER A 34 20.73 -9.55 12.14
C SER A 34 21.55 -9.96 10.92
N SER A 35 22.19 -8.98 10.29
CA SER A 35 23.17 -9.15 9.22
C SER A 35 24.26 -8.10 9.40
N TRP A 36 25.48 -8.42 9.01
CA TRP A 36 26.64 -7.56 9.23
C TRP A 36 27.53 -7.55 7.99
N ASN A 37 27.88 -6.35 7.53
CA ASN A 37 28.87 -6.12 6.49
C ASN A 37 30.22 -5.78 7.12
N LYS A 38 31.21 -6.66 6.99
CA LYS A 38 32.56 -6.39 7.48
C LYS A 38 33.25 -5.27 6.69
N SER A 39 32.98 -5.14 5.40
CA SER A 39 33.68 -4.16 4.54
C SER A 39 33.23 -2.73 4.79
N ASN A 40 31.95 -2.55 5.11
CA ASN A 40 31.35 -1.22 5.29
C ASN A 40 31.11 -0.85 6.77
N PHE A 41 31.37 -1.77 7.71
CA PHE A 41 31.02 -1.60 9.12
C PHE A 41 29.52 -1.32 9.34
N GLU A 42 28.65 -2.07 8.67
CA GLU A 42 27.20 -1.83 8.62
C GLU A 42 26.39 -3.00 9.19
N GLY A 43 25.25 -2.70 9.83
CA GLY A 43 24.29 -3.67 10.34
C GLY A 43 22.97 -3.69 9.55
N GLY A 44 22.28 -4.84 9.60
CA GLY A 44 21.05 -5.13 8.84
C GLY A 44 19.79 -4.32 9.16
N ALA A 45 19.89 -3.28 9.99
CA ALA A 45 18.83 -2.30 10.25
C ALA A 45 19.36 -0.85 10.03
N SER A 46 20.29 -0.69 9.10
CA SER A 46 20.95 0.58 8.74
C SER A 46 21.81 1.17 9.85
N PHE A 47 22.29 0.34 10.77
CA PHE A 47 23.24 0.77 11.80
C PHE A 47 24.63 0.95 11.18
N SER A 48 25.27 2.09 11.44
CA SER A 48 26.64 2.42 11.02
C SER A 48 27.66 2.19 12.16
N ASP A 49 28.95 2.08 11.81
CA ASP A 49 30.08 1.80 12.73
C ASP A 49 29.92 0.50 13.55
N ILE A 50 29.34 -0.53 12.93
CA ILE A 50 29.20 -1.86 13.52
C ILE A 50 30.44 -2.69 13.20
N ARG A 51 31.22 -3.03 14.24
CA ARG A 51 32.54 -3.65 14.10
C ARG A 51 32.52 -5.17 14.20
N SER A 52 31.39 -5.75 14.60
CA SER A 52 31.23 -7.20 14.67
C SER A 52 29.80 -7.68 14.45
N LYS A 53 29.65 -8.95 14.06
CA LYS A 53 28.34 -9.62 13.98
C LYS A 53 27.62 -9.65 15.33
N LEU A 54 28.36 -9.79 16.43
CA LEU A 54 27.81 -9.80 17.78
C LEU A 54 27.19 -8.44 18.12
N GLU A 55 27.90 -7.35 17.82
CA GLU A 55 27.44 -5.97 17.99
C GLU A 55 26.23 -5.65 17.11
N SER A 56 26.26 -6.06 15.83
CA SER A 56 25.09 -5.97 14.94
C SER A 56 23.86 -6.63 15.55
N THR A 57 24.04 -7.85 16.08
CA THR A 57 22.94 -8.61 16.67
C THR A 57 22.46 -7.95 17.95
N PHE A 58 23.36 -7.44 18.78
CA PHE A 58 23.03 -6.70 20.00
C PHE A 58 22.22 -5.43 19.71
N GLU A 59 22.59 -4.64 18.71
CA GLU A 59 21.80 -3.46 18.31
C GLU A 59 20.43 -3.85 17.74
N SER A 60 20.33 -4.95 16.97
CA SER A 60 19.04 -5.50 16.56
C SER A 60 18.16 -5.90 17.76
N TRP A 61 18.76 -6.46 18.83
CA TRP A 61 18.05 -6.78 20.07
C TRP A 61 17.53 -5.53 20.79
N LYS A 62 18.38 -4.51 20.98
CA LYS A 62 18.00 -3.24 21.61
C LYS A 62 16.82 -2.59 20.90
N TRP A 63 16.96 -2.40 19.58
CA TRP A 63 15.92 -1.81 18.74
C TRP A 63 14.62 -2.60 18.80
N THR A 64 14.70 -3.94 18.81
CA THR A 64 13.50 -4.78 18.90
C THR A 64 12.80 -4.61 20.25
N ILE A 65 13.53 -4.60 21.36
CA ILE A 65 12.94 -4.45 22.71
C ILE A 65 12.28 -3.07 22.85
N GLU A 66 12.97 -2.00 22.43
CA GLU A 66 12.42 -0.64 22.42
C GLU A 66 11.17 -0.52 21.53
N SER A 67 11.19 -1.18 20.37
CA SER A 67 10.04 -1.25 19.48
C SER A 67 8.85 -1.96 20.13
N MET A 68 9.06 -3.10 20.78
CA MET A 68 7.97 -3.80 21.48
C MET A 68 7.40 -2.97 22.64
N LYS A 69 8.27 -2.29 23.38
CA LYS A 69 7.89 -1.38 24.47
C LYS A 69 7.04 -0.21 23.96
N SER A 70 7.50 0.48 22.92
CA SER A 70 6.76 1.61 22.32
C SER A 70 5.40 1.18 21.75
N LEU A 71 5.30 -0.05 21.26
CA LEU A 71 4.05 -0.67 20.81
C LEU A 71 3.13 -1.15 21.95
N ARG A 72 3.50 -0.92 23.22
CA ARG A 72 2.79 -1.40 24.41
C ARG A 72 2.56 -2.93 24.40
N MET A 73 3.46 -3.67 23.75
CA MET A 73 3.45 -5.14 23.76
C MET A 73 4.14 -5.62 25.03
N ASN A 74 3.36 -5.77 26.10
CA ASN A 74 3.91 -6.05 27.42
C ASN A 74 4.20 -7.54 27.69
N SER A 75 3.81 -8.45 26.78
CA SER A 75 4.07 -9.89 26.89
C SER A 75 4.60 -10.43 25.56
N VAL A 76 5.89 -10.75 25.47
CA VAL A 76 6.54 -11.06 24.16
C VAL A 76 7.47 -12.27 24.25
N ILE A 77 7.45 -13.11 23.22
CA ILE A 77 8.46 -14.17 23.00
C ILE A 77 9.47 -13.68 21.96
N PHE A 78 10.68 -13.34 22.40
CA PHE A 78 11.78 -13.00 21.49
C PHE A 78 12.48 -14.26 21.01
N SER A 79 12.88 -14.31 19.74
CA SER A 79 13.69 -15.41 19.24
C SER A 79 14.81 -14.97 18.30
N SER A 80 16.00 -15.55 18.49
CA SER A 80 17.22 -15.19 17.76
C SER A 80 18.04 -16.44 17.39
N GLU A 81 18.97 -16.29 16.44
CA GLU A 81 19.92 -17.35 16.01
C GLU A 81 21.06 -17.44 16.98
N ASP A 82 21.42 -16.29 17.53
CA ASP A 82 22.65 -16.09 18.25
C ASP A 82 22.54 -16.76 19.62
N LEU A 83 23.11 -17.97 19.69
CA LEU A 83 23.16 -18.76 20.90
C LEU A 83 23.93 -18.06 22.01
N ASN A 84 24.89 -17.19 21.67
CA ASN A 84 25.67 -16.46 22.65
C ASN A 84 24.77 -15.42 23.33
N LEU A 85 24.09 -14.55 22.57
CA LEU A 85 23.20 -13.54 23.16
C LEU A 85 21.98 -14.18 23.84
N VAL A 86 21.36 -15.19 23.24
CA VAL A 86 20.26 -15.94 23.89
C VAL A 86 20.75 -16.60 25.19
N GLY A 87 21.94 -17.20 25.15
CA GLY A 87 22.59 -17.82 26.31
C GLY A 87 22.87 -16.80 27.41
N THR A 88 23.32 -15.60 27.06
CA THR A 88 23.62 -14.53 28.02
C THR A 88 22.40 -13.98 28.74
N ILE A 89 21.22 -14.04 28.13
CA ILE A 89 19.96 -13.61 28.75
C ILE A 89 19.39 -14.75 29.61
N THR A 90 19.43 -15.98 29.11
CA THR A 90 18.81 -17.14 29.78
C THR A 90 19.64 -17.71 30.91
N LYS A 91 20.98 -17.65 30.80
CA LYS A 91 21.95 -18.13 31.80
C LYS A 91 23.15 -17.17 31.90
N PRO A 92 22.99 -15.95 32.45
CA PRO A 92 24.05 -14.93 32.50
C PRO A 92 25.37 -15.42 33.11
N THR A 93 25.30 -16.25 34.16
CA THR A 93 26.46 -16.77 34.90
C THR A 93 27.34 -17.70 34.06
N SER A 94 26.80 -18.30 33.00
CA SER A 94 27.54 -19.17 32.09
C SER A 94 28.31 -18.42 30.99
N TRP A 95 28.16 -17.08 30.90
CA TRP A 95 28.77 -16.26 29.84
C TRP A 95 29.49 -15.00 30.37
N PRO A 96 30.57 -15.15 31.19
CA PRO A 96 31.21 -14.01 31.85
C PRO A 96 31.81 -12.98 30.90
N SER A 97 32.33 -13.42 29.75
CA SER A 97 32.92 -12.57 28.71
C SER A 97 31.91 -11.65 28.01
N LEU A 98 30.61 -11.95 28.15
CA LEU A 98 29.51 -11.20 27.53
C LEU A 98 28.65 -10.48 28.59
N LYS A 99 29.17 -10.31 29.81
CA LYS A 99 28.47 -9.71 30.95
C LYS A 99 27.88 -8.33 30.62
N PHE A 100 28.59 -7.50 29.86
CA PHE A 100 28.09 -6.20 29.40
C PHE A 100 26.76 -6.32 28.65
N TYR A 101 26.70 -7.18 27.63
CA TYR A 101 25.50 -7.40 26.82
C TYR A 101 24.36 -7.97 27.66
N SER A 102 24.66 -8.93 28.54
CA SER A 102 23.69 -9.56 29.44
C SER A 102 23.01 -8.53 30.35
N ILE A 103 23.78 -7.68 31.02
CA ILE A 103 23.25 -6.65 31.93
C ILE A 103 22.36 -5.67 31.17
N LYS A 104 22.81 -5.19 30.01
CA LYS A 104 22.08 -4.19 29.23
C LYS A 104 20.77 -4.73 28.68
N LEU A 105 20.77 -5.91 28.06
CA LEU A 105 19.55 -6.53 27.53
C LEU A 105 18.58 -6.93 28.65
N SER A 106 19.09 -7.48 29.76
CA SER A 106 18.25 -7.84 30.91
C SER A 106 17.54 -6.61 31.47
N SER A 107 18.27 -5.48 31.65
CA SER A 107 17.68 -4.22 32.10
C SER A 107 16.51 -3.78 31.22
N MET A 108 16.67 -3.82 29.89
CA MET A 108 15.62 -3.41 28.95
C MET A 108 14.43 -4.39 28.94
N LEU A 109 14.70 -5.69 29.07
CA LEU A 109 13.66 -6.73 29.12
C LEU A 109 12.83 -6.64 30.40
N HIS A 110 13.42 -6.26 31.53
CA HIS A 110 12.71 -6.09 32.81
C HIS A 110 11.69 -4.94 32.79
N GLU A 111 11.75 -4.06 31.79
CA GLU A 111 10.73 -3.02 31.59
C GLU A 111 9.43 -3.55 30.94
N LEU A 112 9.43 -4.81 30.46
CA LEU A 112 8.24 -5.49 29.95
C LEU A 112 7.57 -6.31 31.06
N LEU A 113 6.23 -6.35 31.09
CA LEU A 113 5.49 -7.13 32.11
C LEU A 113 5.83 -8.62 32.09
N SER A 114 6.04 -9.20 30.92
CA SER A 114 6.41 -10.60 30.77
C SER A 114 7.19 -10.83 29.48
N TRP A 115 8.22 -11.68 29.52
CA TRP A 115 9.01 -11.98 28.33
C TRP A 115 9.56 -13.40 28.37
N ARG A 116 9.85 -13.94 27.18
CA ARG A 116 10.56 -15.22 27.01
C ARG A 116 11.56 -15.06 25.87
N VAL A 117 12.72 -15.71 25.99
CA VAL A 117 13.71 -15.78 24.93
C VAL A 117 13.86 -17.23 24.46
N LYS A 118 13.92 -17.44 23.14
CA LYS A 118 14.19 -18.74 22.53
C LYS A 118 15.28 -18.65 21.48
N SER A 119 16.21 -19.60 21.48
CA SER A 119 17.05 -19.82 20.31
C SER A 119 16.22 -20.53 19.25
N GLN A 120 16.38 -20.13 17.99
CA GLN A 120 15.71 -20.79 16.89
C GLN A 120 16.58 -20.80 15.64
N SER A 121 16.55 -21.91 14.90
CA SER A 121 17.39 -22.08 13.71
C SER A 121 17.11 -21.02 12.64
N ARG A 122 18.08 -20.84 11.73
CA ARG A 122 17.98 -19.87 10.63
C ARG A 122 16.81 -20.18 9.71
N GLU A 123 16.48 -21.45 9.49
CA GLU A 123 15.41 -21.90 8.60
C GLU A 123 14.05 -21.44 9.14
N ALA A 124 13.84 -21.55 10.44
CA ALA A 124 12.59 -21.16 11.09
C ALA A 124 12.41 -19.64 11.24
N ARG A 125 13.51 -18.87 11.13
CA ARG A 125 13.55 -17.39 11.16
C ARG A 125 14.08 -16.77 9.87
N ARG A 126 14.09 -17.54 8.78
CA ARG A 126 14.59 -17.13 7.46
C ARG A 126 14.07 -15.74 7.01
N PRO A 127 12.82 -15.36 7.32
CA PRO A 127 12.30 -14.00 7.12
C PRO A 127 13.15 -12.89 7.70
N ALA A 128 13.39 -12.96 9.01
CA ALA A 128 14.04 -11.92 9.75
C ALA A 128 15.49 -11.77 9.29
N PHE A 129 16.13 -12.90 8.98
CA PHE A 129 17.47 -12.90 8.41
C PHE A 129 17.51 -12.24 7.02
N LEU A 130 16.61 -12.61 6.10
CA LEU A 130 16.60 -12.05 4.74
C LEU A 130 16.27 -10.56 4.71
N LEU A 131 15.43 -10.08 5.64
CA LEU A 131 15.19 -8.64 5.82
C LEU A 131 16.47 -7.93 6.23
N ALA A 132 17.13 -8.42 7.28
CA ALA A 132 18.40 -7.84 7.75
C ALA A 132 19.50 -7.90 6.67
N ASP A 133 19.57 -8.99 5.91
CA ASP A 133 20.53 -9.18 4.82
C ASP A 133 20.25 -8.26 3.63
N SER A 134 18.98 -7.94 3.37
CA SER A 134 18.60 -7.03 2.28
C SER A 134 19.10 -5.60 2.48
N VAL A 135 19.18 -5.14 3.73
CA VAL A 135 19.68 -3.79 4.07
C VAL A 135 21.16 -3.69 3.74
N VAL A 136 21.94 -4.68 4.19
CA VAL A 136 23.40 -4.73 4.04
C VAL A 136 23.83 -5.01 2.59
N LYS A 137 23.18 -5.92 1.87
CA LYS A 137 23.64 -6.34 0.54
C LYS A 137 23.09 -5.52 -0.62
N LYS A 138 22.02 -4.73 -0.39
CA LYS A 138 21.32 -4.01 -1.47
C LYS A 138 21.20 -2.51 -1.22
N ASN A 139 21.94 -1.96 -0.25
CA ASN A 139 22.00 -0.53 0.09
C ASN A 139 20.62 0.11 0.37
N PHE A 140 19.67 -0.64 0.93
CA PHE A 140 18.32 -0.15 1.25
C PHE A 140 18.25 0.61 2.58
N PHE A 141 19.15 1.57 2.79
CA PHE A 141 19.29 2.29 4.05
C PHE A 141 18.06 3.17 4.40
N GLN A 142 17.36 3.66 3.37
CA GLN A 142 16.24 4.61 3.46
C GLN A 142 14.89 3.95 3.83
N SER A 143 14.77 2.62 3.75
CA SER A 143 13.47 1.93 3.88
C SER A 143 13.13 1.47 5.31
N TYR A 144 14.02 1.69 6.30
CA TYR A 144 13.90 1.09 7.64
C TYR A 144 13.82 2.11 8.80
N ILE A 145 13.83 3.42 8.51
CA ILE A 145 13.62 4.44 9.55
C ILE A 145 12.17 4.40 10.03
N SER A 146 12.02 4.25 11.35
CA SER A 146 10.85 3.79 12.10
C SER A 146 9.58 4.62 11.96
N THR A 147 8.41 3.97 11.82
CA THR A 147 7.16 4.27 12.57
C THR A 147 6.17 3.09 12.42
N VAL A 148 5.99 2.33 13.51
CA VAL A 148 4.78 1.59 13.96
C VAL A 148 4.06 0.62 12.98
N TYR A 149 3.94 -0.65 13.44
CA TYR A 149 3.05 -1.78 13.06
C TYR A 149 3.60 -2.96 12.21
N LYS A 150 3.80 -4.09 12.93
CA LYS A 150 3.38 -5.49 12.65
C LYS A 150 3.70 -6.18 11.30
N ILE A 151 4.41 -7.32 11.41
CA ILE A 151 4.16 -8.67 10.80
C ILE A 151 5.26 -9.31 9.92
N LYS A 152 5.72 -10.47 10.42
CA LYS A 152 6.15 -11.77 9.82
C LYS A 152 5.89 -12.04 8.32
N VAL A 153 6.90 -12.45 7.53
CA VAL A 153 6.70 -13.45 6.43
C VAL A 153 7.95 -14.27 6.03
N LEU A 154 7.78 -15.61 6.06
CA LEU A 154 8.56 -16.69 5.40
C LEU A 154 8.87 -16.39 3.92
N SER A 155 10.14 -16.26 3.56
CA SER A 155 10.58 -16.18 2.16
C SER A 155 11.28 -17.47 1.74
N ASN A 156 10.69 -18.12 0.75
CA ASN A 156 11.36 -19.05 -0.15
C ASN A 156 11.35 -18.42 -1.56
N HIS A 157 12.40 -18.74 -2.32
CA HIS A 157 12.84 -18.17 -3.59
C HIS A 157 11.76 -17.57 -4.51
N ASN A 158 11.75 -16.24 -4.65
CA ASN A 158 11.75 -15.51 -5.93
C ASN A 158 11.85 -13.99 -5.69
N HIS A 159 12.65 -13.33 -6.51
CA HIS A 159 13.22 -12.00 -6.28
C HIS A 159 12.21 -10.83 -6.44
N LYS A 160 11.45 -10.49 -5.40
CA LYS A 160 10.84 -9.15 -5.23
C LYS A 160 11.11 -8.62 -3.82
N CYS A 161 12.07 -7.69 -3.70
CA CYS A 161 12.36 -6.97 -2.45
C CYS A 161 11.33 -5.86 -2.22
N LEU A 162 10.97 -5.64 -0.95
CA LEU A 162 10.19 -4.49 -0.48
C LEU A 162 10.88 -3.19 -0.93
N ARG A 163 10.19 -2.36 -1.72
CA ARG A 163 10.76 -1.12 -2.29
C ARG A 163 10.54 0.13 -1.43
N ALA A 164 9.57 0.11 -0.52
CA ALA A 164 9.21 1.25 0.32
C ALA A 164 8.58 0.79 1.65
N PHE A 165 8.63 1.65 2.67
CA PHE A 165 7.96 1.46 3.96
C PHE A 165 6.89 2.55 4.16
N PRO A 166 5.72 2.23 4.74
CA PRO A 166 5.24 0.88 5.08
C PRO A 166 4.50 0.21 3.89
N THR A 167 5.07 -0.86 3.34
CA THR A 167 4.43 -1.76 2.36
C THR A 167 4.12 -3.11 3.01
N LEU A 168 2.87 -3.59 2.88
CA LEU A 168 2.46 -4.92 3.29
C LEU A 168 2.60 -5.88 2.09
N MET A 169 3.05 -7.11 2.35
CA MET A 169 3.17 -8.16 1.32
C MET A 169 2.28 -9.35 1.70
N LEU A 170 1.44 -9.76 0.76
CA LEU A 170 0.64 -10.97 0.84
C LEU A 170 1.34 -12.10 0.08
N TYR A 171 1.39 -13.28 0.66
CA TYR A 171 1.96 -14.47 0.01
C TYR A 171 0.84 -15.48 -0.22
N ASN A 172 0.43 -15.63 -1.47
CA ASN A 172 -0.61 -16.56 -1.87
C ASN A 172 0.05 -17.75 -2.60
N HIS A 173 -0.03 -18.95 -2.03
CA HIS A 173 0.66 -20.15 -2.53
C HIS A 173 2.18 -19.94 -2.76
N GLY A 174 2.83 -19.16 -1.89
CA GLY A 174 4.26 -18.85 -1.99
C GLY A 174 4.62 -17.73 -2.98
N VAL A 175 3.66 -17.24 -3.77
CA VAL A 175 3.86 -16.11 -4.69
C VAL A 175 3.67 -14.79 -3.93
N PRO A 176 4.70 -13.91 -3.85
CA PRO A 176 4.58 -12.62 -3.21
C PRO A 176 3.77 -11.65 -4.07
N MET A 177 2.84 -10.93 -3.45
CA MET A 177 2.11 -9.81 -4.04
C MET A 177 2.03 -8.65 -3.05
N GLU A 178 2.08 -7.42 -3.57
CA GLU A 178 1.91 -6.23 -2.73
C GLU A 178 0.46 -6.12 -2.26
N TYR A 179 0.27 -5.73 -1.00
CA TYR A 179 -1.03 -5.57 -0.39
C TYR A 179 -1.47 -4.11 -0.51
N TYR A 180 -2.53 -3.90 -1.28
CA TYR A 180 -3.17 -2.59 -1.48
C TYR A 180 -4.48 -2.44 -0.71
N GLY A 181 -4.85 -3.42 0.12
CA GLY A 181 -6.11 -3.39 0.86
C GLY A 181 -6.11 -2.45 2.08
N PRO A 182 -7.27 -2.35 2.76
CA PRO A 182 -7.41 -1.51 3.95
C PRO A 182 -6.57 -1.98 5.14
N ARG A 183 -5.93 -1.07 5.87
CA ARG A 183 -5.02 -1.42 6.98
C ARG A 183 -5.67 -1.48 8.37
N LYS A 184 -6.99 -1.28 8.48
CA LYS A 184 -7.75 -1.51 9.72
C LYS A 184 -7.95 -3.00 9.93
N ALA A 185 -7.85 -3.48 11.18
CA ALA A 185 -7.75 -4.92 11.47
C ALA A 185 -8.93 -5.75 10.94
N ASP A 186 -10.14 -5.28 11.15
CA ASP A 186 -11.40 -5.88 10.67
C ASP A 186 -11.49 -5.91 9.14
N LEU A 187 -11.21 -4.77 8.49
CA LEU A 187 -11.23 -4.64 7.04
C LEU A 187 -10.11 -5.45 6.38
N LEU A 188 -8.94 -5.53 7.03
CA LEU A 188 -7.81 -6.33 6.57
C LEU A 188 -8.15 -7.81 6.60
N VAL A 189 -8.74 -8.30 7.70
CA VAL A 189 -9.19 -9.69 7.80
C VAL A 189 -10.23 -10.00 6.72
N ARG A 190 -11.22 -9.12 6.54
CA ARG A 190 -12.25 -9.26 5.48
C ARG A 190 -11.63 -9.30 4.08
N TYR A 191 -10.70 -8.40 3.78
CA TYR A 191 -9.96 -8.38 2.52
C TYR A 191 -9.17 -9.68 2.29
N LEU A 192 -8.50 -10.20 3.33
CA LEU A 192 -7.69 -11.42 3.24
C LEU A 192 -8.54 -12.69 3.11
N LYS A 193 -9.75 -12.73 3.67
CA LYS A 193 -10.69 -13.87 3.53
C LYS A 193 -10.95 -14.21 2.06
N LYS A 194 -10.96 -13.22 1.16
CA LYS A 194 -11.09 -13.41 -0.29
C LYS A 194 -10.11 -14.41 -0.88
N PHE A 195 -8.84 -14.31 -0.48
CA PHE A 195 -7.75 -15.09 -1.09
C PHE A 195 -7.75 -16.55 -0.63
N VAL A 196 -8.48 -16.86 0.43
CA VAL A 196 -8.64 -18.23 0.97
C VAL A 196 -10.03 -18.82 0.72
N ALA A 197 -11.00 -18.00 0.29
CA ALA A 197 -12.33 -18.44 -0.09
C ALA A 197 -12.29 -19.35 -1.33
N PRO A 198 -13.32 -20.19 -1.59
CA PRO A 198 -13.44 -20.94 -2.83
C PRO A 198 -13.47 -20.01 -4.06
N ASP A 199 -13.06 -20.53 -5.23
CA ASP A 199 -13.07 -19.76 -6.49
C ASP A 199 -14.48 -19.29 -6.84
N VAL A 200 -15.49 -20.12 -6.57
CA VAL A 200 -16.91 -19.81 -6.71
C VAL A 200 -17.65 -20.36 -5.48
N ALA A 201 -18.36 -19.49 -4.76
CA ALA A 201 -19.22 -19.90 -3.65
C ALA A 201 -20.57 -20.46 -4.16
N VAL A 202 -21.17 -21.37 -3.41
CA VAL A 202 -22.51 -21.91 -3.70
C VAL A 202 -23.45 -21.42 -2.62
N LEU A 203 -24.51 -20.73 -3.02
CA LEU A 203 -25.46 -20.04 -2.15
C LEU A 203 -26.81 -20.76 -2.24
N GLU A 204 -27.20 -21.37 -1.12
CA GLU A 204 -28.37 -22.26 -1.04
C GLU A 204 -29.68 -21.51 -0.73
N SER A 205 -29.62 -20.25 -0.34
CA SER A 205 -30.78 -19.47 0.10
C SER A 205 -30.56 -17.96 -0.06
N ASN A 206 -31.65 -17.19 0.00
CA ASN A 206 -31.61 -15.72 -0.04
C ASN A 206 -30.79 -15.13 1.11
N SER A 207 -30.85 -15.75 2.30
CA SER A 207 -30.02 -15.33 3.43
C SER A 207 -28.54 -15.48 3.12
N HIS A 208 -28.12 -16.60 2.52
CA HIS A 208 -26.73 -16.79 2.11
C HIS A 208 -26.29 -15.81 1.03
N VAL A 209 -27.19 -15.38 0.13
CA VAL A 209 -26.90 -14.33 -0.85
C VAL A 209 -26.59 -13.00 -0.16
N LYS A 210 -27.44 -12.59 0.78
CA LYS A 210 -27.23 -11.37 1.58
C LYS A 210 -25.94 -11.45 2.39
N ASP A 211 -25.74 -12.53 3.14
CA ASP A 211 -24.55 -12.76 3.96
C ASP A 211 -23.28 -12.75 3.11
N PHE A 212 -23.32 -13.32 1.90
CA PHE A 212 -22.17 -13.33 1.00
C PHE A 212 -21.78 -11.93 0.51
N VAL A 213 -22.75 -11.10 0.12
CA VAL A 213 -22.50 -9.70 -0.27
C VAL A 213 -21.98 -8.90 0.93
N GLU A 214 -22.61 -9.09 2.09
CA GLU A 214 -22.19 -8.49 3.36
C GLU A 214 -20.83 -8.97 3.85
N ASP A 215 -20.39 -10.18 3.56
CA ASP A 215 -19.04 -10.64 3.92
C ASP A 215 -18.00 -10.21 2.89
N SER A 216 -18.39 -10.07 1.61
CA SER A 216 -17.48 -9.80 0.49
C SER A 216 -16.77 -8.45 0.55
N GLY A 217 -17.37 -7.44 1.19
CA GLY A 217 -16.76 -6.11 1.27
C GLY A 217 -17.19 -5.20 0.15
N THR A 218 -16.68 -3.97 0.24
CA THR A 218 -16.76 -2.97 -0.83
C THR A 218 -15.48 -2.92 -1.68
N SER A 219 -14.45 -3.69 -1.32
CA SER A 219 -13.13 -3.63 -1.98
C SER A 219 -13.07 -4.28 -3.36
N PHE A 220 -14.03 -5.14 -3.69
CA PHE A 220 -14.05 -5.88 -4.96
C PHE A 220 -15.47 -6.01 -5.49
N PRO A 221 -15.66 -6.05 -6.82
CA PRO A 221 -16.93 -6.42 -7.40
C PRO A 221 -17.32 -7.86 -7.04
N VAL A 222 -18.63 -8.09 -7.01
CA VAL A 222 -19.26 -9.37 -6.66
C VAL A 222 -20.11 -9.82 -7.85
N PHE A 223 -19.86 -11.04 -8.32
CA PHE A 223 -20.60 -11.68 -9.40
C PHE A 223 -21.43 -12.83 -8.84
N ILE A 224 -22.75 -12.79 -9.05
CA ILE A 224 -23.68 -13.82 -8.58
C ILE A 224 -24.47 -14.36 -9.76
N GLY A 225 -24.29 -15.64 -10.05
CA GLY A 225 -25.04 -16.37 -11.06
C GLY A 225 -26.32 -16.95 -10.49
N PHE A 226 -27.46 -16.40 -10.85
CA PHE A 226 -28.78 -16.91 -10.48
C PHE A 226 -29.26 -17.93 -11.50
N GLY A 227 -29.56 -19.15 -11.04
CA GLY A 227 -29.93 -20.26 -11.93
C GLY A 227 -28.78 -20.76 -12.83
N LEU A 228 -27.54 -20.39 -12.50
CA LEU A 228 -26.34 -20.82 -13.22
C LEU A 228 -25.64 -21.97 -12.50
N ASN A 229 -25.07 -22.88 -13.29
CA ASN A 229 -24.28 -23.97 -12.75
C ASN A 229 -22.87 -23.50 -12.38
N GLN A 230 -22.32 -23.97 -11.26
CA GLN A 230 -21.00 -23.56 -10.77
C GLN A 230 -19.89 -23.78 -11.80
N SER A 231 -20.00 -24.85 -12.59
CA SER A 231 -19.02 -25.20 -13.63
C SER A 231 -18.83 -24.08 -14.66
N LEU A 232 -19.91 -23.40 -15.06
CA LEU A 232 -19.90 -22.34 -16.09
C LEU A 232 -19.00 -21.16 -15.69
N ILE A 233 -18.98 -20.79 -14.41
CA ILE A 233 -18.22 -19.62 -13.94
C ILE A 233 -16.96 -20.00 -13.17
N SER A 234 -16.69 -21.31 -13.00
CA SER A 234 -15.52 -21.81 -12.24
C SER A 234 -14.19 -21.39 -12.84
N GLY A 235 -14.08 -21.41 -14.18
CA GLY A 235 -12.90 -20.94 -14.90
C GLY A 235 -12.62 -19.45 -14.64
N LEU A 236 -13.67 -18.62 -14.71
CA LEU A 236 -13.61 -17.18 -14.45
C LEU A 236 -13.29 -16.90 -12.98
N GLY A 237 -13.91 -17.63 -12.05
CA GLY A 237 -13.66 -17.52 -10.61
C GLY A 237 -12.20 -17.77 -10.25
N ARG A 238 -11.57 -18.78 -10.86
CA ARG A 238 -10.14 -19.05 -10.70
C ARG A 238 -9.27 -17.98 -11.35
N LYS A 239 -9.56 -17.63 -12.62
CA LYS A 239 -8.78 -16.66 -13.41
C LYS A 239 -8.77 -15.27 -12.77
N TYR A 240 -9.91 -14.83 -12.25
CA TYR A 240 -10.13 -13.50 -11.72
C TYR A 240 -10.26 -13.45 -10.19
N LYS A 241 -9.77 -14.49 -9.49
CA LYS A 241 -9.79 -14.60 -8.03
C LYS A 241 -9.26 -13.36 -7.30
N LYS A 242 -8.27 -12.68 -7.88
CA LYS A 242 -7.65 -11.47 -7.31
C LYS A 242 -8.43 -10.18 -7.62
N LYS A 243 -9.33 -10.19 -8.61
CA LYS A 243 -10.06 -9.01 -9.09
C LYS A 243 -11.53 -9.01 -8.63
N ALA A 244 -12.17 -10.17 -8.44
CA ALA A 244 -13.60 -10.23 -8.18
C ALA A 244 -14.03 -11.44 -7.33
N TRP A 245 -15.19 -11.33 -6.68
CA TRP A 245 -15.84 -12.43 -5.98
C TRP A 245 -16.83 -13.11 -6.92
N PHE A 246 -16.95 -14.42 -6.84
CA PHE A 246 -17.88 -15.20 -7.68
C PHE A 246 -18.70 -16.14 -6.81
N ALA A 247 -19.99 -16.21 -7.10
CA ALA A 247 -20.93 -17.13 -6.48
C ALA A 247 -22.00 -17.58 -7.48
N VAL A 248 -22.62 -18.72 -7.18
CA VAL A 248 -23.88 -19.15 -7.81
C VAL A 248 -24.95 -19.31 -6.75
N ALA A 249 -26.15 -18.86 -7.05
CA ALA A 249 -27.33 -19.07 -6.22
C ALA A 249 -28.22 -20.11 -6.89
N LYS A 250 -28.65 -21.12 -6.13
CA LYS A 250 -29.49 -22.21 -6.66
C LYS A 250 -30.87 -21.72 -7.09
N ASP A 251 -31.42 -20.78 -6.33
CA ASP A 251 -32.75 -20.22 -6.56
C ASP A 251 -32.69 -18.71 -6.82
N ALA A 252 -33.61 -18.25 -7.66
CA ALA A 252 -33.86 -16.84 -7.94
C ALA A 252 -35.29 -16.53 -7.47
N SER A 253 -35.48 -16.30 -6.18
CA SER A 253 -36.80 -15.91 -5.68
C SER A 253 -37.20 -14.53 -6.19
N GLU A 254 -38.50 -14.24 -6.23
CA GLU A 254 -39.00 -12.91 -6.61
C GLU A 254 -38.37 -11.77 -5.77
N ASP A 255 -38.21 -11.97 -4.46
CA ASP A 255 -37.55 -10.98 -3.58
C ASP A 255 -36.11 -10.64 -4.02
N VAL A 256 -35.37 -11.64 -4.50
CA VAL A 256 -33.98 -11.48 -4.97
C VAL A 256 -33.96 -10.84 -6.35
N MET A 257 -34.90 -11.22 -7.21
CA MET A 257 -35.10 -10.59 -8.53
C MET A 257 -35.35 -9.09 -8.40
N VAL A 258 -36.21 -8.69 -7.45
CA VAL A 258 -36.45 -7.27 -7.14
C VAL A 258 -35.22 -6.60 -6.52
N SER A 259 -34.54 -7.27 -5.59
CA SER A 259 -33.38 -6.69 -4.88
C SER A 259 -32.17 -6.46 -5.79
N TYR A 260 -32.01 -7.27 -6.83
CA TYR A 260 -30.89 -7.22 -7.78
C TYR A 260 -31.30 -6.80 -9.19
N ASP A 261 -32.55 -6.31 -9.34
CA ASP A 261 -33.13 -5.73 -10.55
C ASP A 261 -32.96 -6.60 -11.81
N PHE A 262 -33.37 -7.88 -11.72
CA PHE A 262 -33.38 -8.78 -12.86
C PHE A 262 -34.72 -9.51 -13.04
N ASP A 263 -35.14 -9.66 -14.29
CA ASP A 263 -36.49 -10.08 -14.64
C ASP A 263 -36.61 -11.57 -14.97
N LYS A 264 -35.48 -12.26 -15.20
CA LYS A 264 -35.46 -13.67 -15.60
C LYS A 264 -34.18 -14.38 -15.18
N ALA A 265 -34.31 -15.67 -14.91
CA ALA A 265 -33.18 -16.59 -14.76
C ALA A 265 -33.05 -17.50 -16.00
N PRO A 266 -31.86 -17.96 -16.37
CA PRO A 266 -30.57 -17.66 -15.73
C PRO A 266 -30.09 -16.23 -15.98
N ALA A 267 -29.39 -15.67 -15.00
CA ALA A 267 -28.76 -14.35 -15.08
C ALA A 267 -27.44 -14.32 -14.30
N LEU A 268 -26.46 -13.56 -14.79
CA LEU A 268 -25.27 -13.21 -14.03
C LEU A 268 -25.36 -11.74 -13.63
N VAL A 269 -25.45 -11.48 -12.33
CA VAL A 269 -25.46 -10.14 -11.77
C VAL A 269 -24.06 -9.75 -11.34
N ALA A 270 -23.56 -8.64 -11.82
CA ALA A 270 -22.35 -7.98 -11.35
C ALA A 270 -22.75 -6.84 -10.42
N GLN A 271 -22.16 -6.75 -9.23
CA GLN A 271 -22.41 -5.70 -8.26
C GLN A 271 -21.11 -5.02 -7.85
N HIS A 272 -21.18 -3.69 -7.72
CA HIS A 272 -20.15 -2.84 -7.16
C HIS A 272 -20.64 -2.24 -5.84
N PRO A 273 -20.42 -2.90 -4.68
CA PRO A 273 -21.02 -2.46 -3.42
C PRO A 273 -20.57 -1.07 -2.97
N ALA A 274 -19.36 -0.64 -3.34
CA ALA A 274 -18.86 0.71 -3.03
C ALA A 274 -19.63 1.84 -3.75
N TYR A 275 -20.21 1.53 -4.91
CA TYR A 275 -20.86 2.50 -5.80
C TYR A 275 -22.37 2.31 -5.88
N ASN A 276 -22.89 1.27 -5.20
CA ASN A 276 -24.28 0.84 -5.31
C ASN A 276 -24.74 0.69 -6.78
N GLU A 277 -23.85 0.18 -7.62
CA GLU A 277 -24.12 -0.10 -9.03
C GLU A 277 -24.20 -1.60 -9.26
N HIS A 278 -25.04 -2.01 -10.20
CA HIS A 278 -25.11 -3.38 -10.66
C HIS A 278 -25.35 -3.44 -12.17
N SER A 279 -25.09 -4.59 -12.76
CA SER A 279 -25.35 -4.88 -14.16
C SER A 279 -25.77 -6.34 -14.30
N VAL A 280 -26.72 -6.60 -15.19
CA VAL A 280 -27.31 -7.92 -15.37
C VAL A 280 -27.00 -8.46 -16.75
N PHE A 281 -26.52 -9.70 -16.80
CA PHE A 281 -26.24 -10.41 -18.04
C PHE A 281 -27.17 -11.61 -18.18
N TYR A 282 -28.00 -11.59 -19.22
CA TYR A 282 -28.97 -12.65 -19.53
C TYR A 282 -28.45 -13.70 -20.52
N GLY A 283 -27.17 -13.64 -20.86
CA GLY A 283 -26.55 -14.52 -21.85
C GLY A 283 -26.26 -13.82 -23.19
N PRO A 284 -25.68 -14.56 -24.15
CA PRO A 284 -25.41 -16.01 -24.11
C PRO A 284 -24.34 -16.42 -23.08
N PHE A 285 -24.52 -17.54 -22.39
CA PHE A 285 -23.61 -18.04 -21.34
C PHE A 285 -22.47 -18.91 -21.93
N GLU A 286 -21.82 -18.37 -22.95
CA GLU A 286 -20.65 -18.97 -23.58
C GLU A 286 -19.38 -18.24 -23.10
N ASP A 287 -18.25 -18.94 -23.05
CA ASP A 287 -17.03 -18.45 -22.39
C ASP A 287 -16.58 -17.05 -22.87
N GLY A 288 -16.72 -16.75 -24.17
CA GLY A 288 -16.32 -15.46 -24.74
C GLY A 288 -17.15 -14.28 -24.24
N PHE A 289 -18.47 -14.36 -24.39
CA PHE A 289 -19.40 -13.30 -23.98
C PHE A 289 -19.43 -13.13 -22.46
N LEU A 290 -19.33 -14.23 -21.72
CA LEU A 290 -19.30 -14.21 -20.26
C LEU A 290 -18.02 -13.57 -19.73
N GLU A 291 -16.87 -13.92 -20.30
CA GLU A 291 -15.59 -13.30 -19.94
C GLU A 291 -15.58 -11.81 -20.27
N GLU A 292 -16.15 -11.41 -21.42
CA GLU A 292 -16.28 -10.00 -21.80
C GLU A 292 -17.14 -9.22 -20.81
N PHE A 293 -18.31 -9.73 -20.45
CA PHE A 293 -19.18 -9.11 -19.44
C PHE A 293 -18.45 -8.98 -18.10
N VAL A 294 -17.73 -10.00 -17.65
CA VAL A 294 -16.95 -9.94 -16.39
C VAL A 294 -15.85 -8.89 -16.46
N LYS A 295 -15.12 -8.80 -17.57
CA LYS A 295 -14.06 -7.79 -17.77
C LYS A 295 -14.61 -6.37 -17.73
N GLN A 296 -15.72 -6.13 -18.43
CA GLN A 296 -16.35 -4.80 -18.48
C GLN A 296 -16.87 -4.34 -17.11
N ASN A 297 -17.16 -5.28 -16.20
CA ASN A 297 -17.66 -5.03 -14.85
C ASN A 297 -16.60 -5.23 -13.74
N PHE A 298 -15.30 -5.16 -14.05
CA PHE A 298 -14.30 -5.02 -12.99
C PHE A 298 -14.28 -3.62 -12.37
N LEU A 299 -14.76 -2.64 -13.12
CA LEU A 299 -14.87 -1.24 -12.76
C LEU A 299 -16.36 -0.83 -12.85
N PRO A 300 -16.86 0.02 -11.94
CA PRO A 300 -18.20 0.61 -12.09
C PRO A 300 -18.31 1.39 -13.40
N LEU A 301 -19.54 1.73 -13.81
CA LEU A 301 -19.77 2.45 -15.07
C LEU A 301 -19.10 3.82 -15.07
N ILE A 302 -19.07 4.48 -13.92
CA ILE A 302 -18.38 5.74 -13.72
C ILE A 302 -17.54 5.66 -12.45
N LEU A 303 -16.30 6.16 -12.53
CA LEU A 303 -15.40 6.26 -11.37
C LEU A 303 -15.15 7.70 -10.95
N PRO A 304 -15.28 8.04 -9.66
CA PRO A 304 -14.60 9.21 -9.13
C PRO A 304 -13.09 8.97 -9.18
N ILE A 305 -12.33 9.91 -9.70
CA ILE A 305 -10.88 9.79 -9.85
C ILE A 305 -10.19 10.36 -8.61
N ASN A 306 -9.50 9.48 -7.91
CA ASN A 306 -8.69 9.79 -6.74
C ASN A 306 -7.48 8.85 -6.71
N HIS A 307 -6.64 9.02 -5.69
CA HIS A 307 -5.42 8.22 -5.51
C HIS A 307 -5.64 6.70 -5.53
N ASP A 308 -6.79 6.20 -5.09
CA ASP A 308 -7.06 4.76 -5.01
C ASP A 308 -7.72 4.24 -6.29
N THR A 309 -8.63 4.99 -6.90
CA THR A 309 -9.27 4.59 -8.15
C THR A 309 -8.32 4.65 -9.35
N LEU A 310 -7.36 5.58 -9.37
CA LEU A 310 -6.27 5.60 -10.35
C LEU A 310 -5.48 4.29 -10.35
N LYS A 311 -5.25 3.66 -9.18
CA LYS A 311 -4.54 2.37 -9.12
C LYS A 311 -5.33 1.23 -9.75
N LEU A 312 -6.66 1.30 -9.74
CA LEU A 312 -7.54 0.28 -10.32
C LEU A 312 -7.46 0.27 -11.86
N LEU A 313 -7.11 1.42 -12.45
CA LEU A 313 -7.04 1.62 -13.90
C LEU A 313 -5.74 1.12 -14.52
N LYS A 314 -4.71 0.86 -13.71
CA LYS A 314 -3.38 0.48 -14.19
C LYS A 314 -3.36 -0.79 -15.06
N ASP A 315 -4.26 -1.73 -14.77
CA ASP A 315 -4.36 -3.01 -15.49
C ASP A 315 -5.59 -3.04 -16.42
N ASP A 316 -6.16 -1.87 -16.77
CA ASP A 316 -7.25 -1.73 -17.73
C ASP A 316 -6.71 -1.15 -19.05
N GLU A 317 -7.04 -1.79 -20.17
CA GLU A 317 -6.55 -1.41 -21.50
C GLU A 317 -7.45 -0.37 -22.18
N ARG A 318 -8.63 -0.07 -21.60
CA ARG A 318 -9.58 0.87 -22.17
C ARG A 318 -9.15 2.30 -21.91
N LYS A 319 -9.37 3.16 -22.91
CA LYS A 319 -9.25 4.61 -22.74
C LYS A 319 -10.36 5.13 -21.83
N MET A 320 -10.04 6.16 -21.08
CA MET A 320 -10.94 6.84 -20.16
C MET A 320 -11.49 8.12 -20.77
N VAL A 321 -12.80 8.29 -20.72
CA VAL A 321 -13.47 9.58 -20.87
C VAL A 321 -13.45 10.26 -19.50
N LEU A 322 -12.53 11.21 -19.32
CA LEU A 322 -12.33 11.95 -18.08
C LEU A 322 -13.12 13.27 -18.12
N THR A 323 -14.01 13.45 -17.15
CA THR A 323 -14.79 14.68 -16.96
C THR A 323 -14.25 15.46 -15.75
N ILE A 324 -13.68 16.63 -16.00
CA ILE A 324 -13.16 17.51 -14.96
C ILE A 324 -14.22 18.57 -14.66
N VAL A 325 -14.61 18.68 -13.38
CA VAL A 325 -15.59 19.64 -12.88
C VAL A 325 -14.93 20.55 -11.85
N GLU A 326 -15.58 21.66 -11.50
CA GLU A 326 -15.06 22.56 -10.46
C GLU A 326 -15.10 21.87 -9.09
N ASP A 327 -16.29 21.45 -8.68
CA ASP A 327 -16.55 20.74 -7.44
C ASP A 327 -17.42 19.51 -7.72
N GLU A 328 -16.91 18.31 -7.40
CA GLU A 328 -17.65 17.06 -7.60
C GLU A 328 -18.79 16.84 -6.59
N THR A 329 -18.85 17.66 -5.53
CA THR A 329 -19.89 17.61 -4.49
C THR A 329 -21.06 18.55 -4.74
N HIS A 330 -20.96 19.42 -5.75
CA HIS A 330 -21.98 20.39 -6.09
C HIS A 330 -23.28 19.73 -6.58
N GLU A 331 -24.44 20.28 -6.21
CA GLU A 331 -25.76 19.68 -6.50
C GLU A 331 -26.03 19.51 -8.01
N SER A 332 -25.47 20.37 -8.84
CA SER A 332 -25.59 20.30 -10.31
C SER A 332 -24.94 19.05 -10.93
N MET A 333 -24.05 18.38 -10.20
CA MET A 333 -23.33 17.18 -10.67
C MET A 333 -24.27 16.01 -10.94
N GLY A 334 -25.42 15.94 -10.26
CA GLY A 334 -26.37 14.83 -10.40
C GLY A 334 -26.91 14.64 -11.82
N LYS A 335 -27.13 15.72 -12.59
CA LYS A 335 -27.57 15.63 -13.99
C LYS A 335 -26.44 15.14 -14.91
N LEU A 336 -25.23 15.63 -14.69
CA LEU A 336 -24.05 15.24 -15.46
C LEU A 336 -23.69 13.77 -15.22
N ILE A 337 -23.69 13.30 -13.97
CA ILE A 337 -23.46 11.88 -13.64
C ILE A 337 -24.49 10.98 -14.34
N LYS A 338 -25.78 11.36 -14.38
CA LYS A 338 -26.79 10.60 -15.10
C LYS A 338 -26.50 10.51 -16.59
N ALA A 339 -26.11 11.62 -17.21
CA ALA A 339 -25.73 11.67 -18.62
C ALA A 339 -24.49 10.80 -18.92
N LEU A 340 -23.43 10.94 -18.11
CA LEU A 340 -22.23 10.11 -18.20
C LEU A 340 -22.56 8.63 -18.01
N ARG A 341 -23.52 8.28 -17.15
CA ARG A 341 -23.88 6.89 -16.85
C ARG A 341 -24.60 6.26 -18.03
N ALA A 342 -25.52 6.99 -18.64
CA ALA A 342 -26.20 6.57 -19.86
C ALA A 342 -25.19 6.37 -21.01
N ALA A 343 -24.24 7.31 -21.16
CA ALA A 343 -23.18 7.21 -22.15
C ALA A 343 -22.25 6.00 -21.90
N ALA A 344 -21.85 5.77 -20.66
CA ALA A 344 -21.02 4.64 -20.25
C ALA A 344 -21.71 3.29 -20.50
N HIS A 345 -23.02 3.22 -20.29
CA HIS A 345 -23.81 2.02 -20.58
C HIS A 345 -23.79 1.67 -22.08
N ALA A 346 -23.79 2.68 -22.95
CA ALA A 346 -23.72 2.51 -24.40
C ALA A 346 -22.29 2.32 -24.95
N ASN A 347 -21.25 2.68 -24.19
CA ASN A 347 -19.85 2.70 -24.64
C ASN A 347 -18.94 1.93 -23.67
N ARG A 348 -19.15 0.61 -23.57
CA ARG A 348 -18.46 -0.27 -22.61
C ARG A 348 -16.99 -0.51 -22.91
N ASP A 349 -16.56 -0.19 -24.13
CA ASP A 349 -15.17 -0.19 -24.57
C ASP A 349 -14.37 1.02 -24.04
N LEU A 350 -15.04 1.98 -23.40
CA LEU A 350 -14.44 3.12 -22.70
C LEU A 350 -14.72 3.04 -21.21
N VAL A 351 -13.85 3.63 -20.39
CA VAL A 351 -14.09 3.87 -18.97
C VAL A 351 -14.54 5.31 -18.78
N PHE A 352 -15.53 5.57 -17.94
CA PHE A 352 -15.93 6.94 -17.64
C PHE A 352 -15.45 7.32 -16.25
N GLY A 353 -14.83 8.49 -16.14
CA GLY A 353 -14.31 9.01 -14.88
C GLY A 353 -14.68 10.47 -14.70
N TYR A 354 -14.79 10.91 -13.45
CA TYR A 354 -14.88 12.33 -13.13
C TYR A 354 -13.95 12.73 -12.00
N VAL A 355 -13.55 14.00 -11.98
CA VAL A 355 -12.74 14.57 -10.91
C VAL A 355 -13.11 16.04 -10.71
N GLY A 356 -13.23 16.47 -9.46
CA GLY A 356 -13.35 17.87 -9.14
C GLY A 356 -11.99 18.54 -8.90
N VAL A 357 -11.82 19.77 -9.39
CA VAL A 357 -10.62 20.60 -9.15
C VAL A 357 -10.43 20.84 -7.64
N GLU A 358 -11.52 21.06 -6.90
CA GLU A 358 -11.45 21.24 -5.45
C GLU A 358 -10.97 20.00 -4.69
N GLN A 359 -11.28 18.79 -5.19
CA GLN A 359 -10.94 17.53 -4.54
C GLN A 359 -9.57 17.00 -4.94
N PHE A 360 -9.12 17.29 -6.17
CA PHE A 360 -7.86 16.78 -6.68
C PHE A 360 -7.14 17.75 -7.65
N GLU A 361 -6.86 18.96 -7.17
CA GLU A 361 -6.26 20.07 -7.93
C GLU A 361 -5.01 19.66 -8.74
N GLU A 362 -4.03 19.01 -8.10
CA GLU A 362 -2.77 18.60 -8.78
C GLU A 362 -3.03 17.70 -9.99
N PHE A 363 -4.02 16.80 -9.88
CA PHE A 363 -4.40 15.93 -10.98
C PHE A 363 -5.13 16.70 -12.08
N ALA A 364 -6.10 17.54 -11.74
CA ALA A 364 -6.85 18.34 -12.71
C ALA A 364 -5.94 19.33 -13.47
N ASP A 365 -4.99 19.95 -12.78
CA ASP A 365 -4.00 20.88 -13.34
C ASP A 365 -3.15 20.22 -14.43
N SER A 366 -2.86 18.92 -14.31
CA SER A 366 -2.13 18.15 -15.33
C SER A 366 -2.87 18.16 -16.68
N PHE A 367 -4.20 18.21 -16.66
CA PHE A 367 -5.05 18.31 -17.84
C PHE A 367 -5.38 19.76 -18.23
N HIS A 368 -4.61 20.74 -17.74
CA HIS A 368 -4.83 22.16 -18.00
C HIS A 368 -6.21 22.64 -17.53
N ALA A 369 -6.72 22.05 -16.46
CA ALA A 369 -8.00 22.39 -15.83
C ALA A 369 -7.75 22.98 -14.44
N ASP A 370 -7.16 24.18 -14.41
CA ASP A 370 -6.96 24.94 -13.17
C ASP A 370 -8.24 25.66 -12.74
N LYS A 371 -8.23 26.29 -11.55
CA LYS A 371 -9.38 27.04 -11.00
C LYS A 371 -9.89 28.19 -11.88
N LYS A 372 -9.16 28.60 -12.92
CA LYS A 372 -9.57 29.65 -13.87
C LYS A 372 -10.07 29.07 -15.20
N ALA A 373 -9.94 27.76 -15.39
CA ALA A 373 -10.43 27.08 -16.58
C ALA A 373 -11.96 27.11 -16.61
N LYS A 374 -12.52 27.09 -17.83
CA LYS A 374 -13.95 26.87 -18.01
C LYS A 374 -14.24 25.38 -17.82
N LEU A 375 -15.13 25.06 -16.89
CA LEU A 375 -15.55 23.70 -16.53
C LEU A 375 -17.07 23.57 -16.67
N PRO A 376 -17.62 22.35 -16.84
CA PRO A 376 -16.93 21.05 -16.97
C PRO A 376 -16.15 20.88 -18.27
N LYS A 377 -15.01 20.18 -18.21
CA LYS A 377 -14.17 19.81 -19.36
C LYS A 377 -14.18 18.29 -19.56
N ILE A 378 -14.35 17.80 -20.78
CA ILE A 378 -14.30 16.36 -21.09
C ILE A 378 -13.11 16.09 -22.02
N VAL A 379 -12.34 15.05 -21.72
CA VAL A 379 -11.20 14.57 -22.53
C VAL A 379 -11.19 13.06 -22.62
N VAL A 380 -10.51 12.51 -23.62
CA VAL A 380 -10.19 11.08 -23.68
C VAL A 380 -8.72 10.88 -23.32
N TRP A 381 -8.43 9.99 -22.38
CA TRP A 381 -7.11 9.76 -21.85
C TRP A 381 -6.82 8.26 -21.75
N ASP A 382 -5.65 7.84 -22.20
CA ASP A 382 -5.23 6.44 -22.20
C ASP A 382 -4.39 6.03 -20.98
N GLY A 383 -4.19 6.94 -20.03
CA GLY A 383 -3.31 6.70 -18.89
C GLY A 383 -1.84 6.97 -19.19
N ASP A 384 -1.50 7.68 -20.26
CA ASP A 384 -0.12 8.08 -20.54
C ASP A 384 0.05 9.62 -20.48
N GLU A 385 1.04 10.16 -21.18
CA GLU A 385 1.39 11.58 -21.21
C GLU A 385 0.51 12.42 -22.15
N GLU A 386 -0.32 11.81 -22.98
CA GLU A 386 -1.19 12.52 -23.93
C GLU A 386 -2.68 12.30 -23.61
N TYR A 387 -3.50 13.31 -23.90
CA TYR A 387 -4.95 13.21 -23.91
C TYR A 387 -5.51 13.83 -25.19
N GLU A 388 -6.69 13.38 -25.60
CA GLU A 388 -7.41 13.84 -26.77
C GLU A 388 -8.58 14.73 -26.37
N GLN A 389 -8.69 15.88 -27.02
CA GLN A 389 -9.81 16.82 -26.86
C GLN A 389 -10.57 16.90 -28.18
N VAL A 390 -11.91 16.93 -28.14
CA VAL A 390 -12.73 17.01 -29.35
C VAL A 390 -12.88 18.47 -29.78
N ASN A 391 -12.58 18.76 -31.04
CA ASN A 391 -12.59 20.12 -31.58
C ASN A 391 -13.98 20.75 -31.46
N GLY A 392 -14.06 21.95 -30.86
CA GLY A 392 -15.32 22.69 -30.68
C GLY A 392 -16.22 22.19 -29.55
N ILE A 393 -15.84 21.13 -28.82
CA ILE A 393 -16.54 20.62 -27.62
C ILE A 393 -15.55 20.58 -26.47
N GLU A 394 -15.03 21.76 -26.11
CA GLU A 394 -14.02 21.88 -25.05
C GLU A 394 -14.63 21.91 -23.66
N THR A 395 -15.88 22.39 -23.55
CA THR A 395 -16.61 22.56 -22.29
C THR A 395 -18.07 22.16 -22.43
N VAL A 396 -18.61 21.55 -21.38
CA VAL A 396 -20.03 21.20 -21.26
C VAL A 396 -20.77 22.44 -20.77
N SER A 397 -21.65 23.02 -21.60
CA SER A 397 -22.45 24.17 -21.16
C SER A 397 -23.56 23.73 -20.20
N HIS A 398 -23.84 24.53 -19.17
CA HIS A 398 -25.00 24.35 -18.28
C HIS A 398 -26.35 24.63 -18.98
N GLU A 399 -26.34 25.29 -20.14
CA GLU A 399 -27.54 25.74 -20.84
C GLU A 399 -28.14 24.69 -21.79
N GLU A 400 -27.35 23.70 -22.24
CA GLU A 400 -27.85 22.60 -23.07
C GLU A 400 -27.96 21.30 -22.28
N ASP A 401 -28.67 20.34 -22.85
CA ASP A 401 -28.80 19.00 -22.30
C ASP A 401 -27.44 18.26 -22.27
N HIS A 402 -26.99 17.87 -21.08
CA HIS A 402 -25.71 17.19 -20.86
C HIS A 402 -25.61 15.86 -21.63
N LEU A 403 -26.71 15.12 -21.78
CA LEU A 403 -26.70 13.84 -22.51
C LEU A 403 -26.39 14.07 -24.00
N THR A 404 -27.00 15.08 -24.60
CA THR A 404 -26.75 15.49 -25.98
C THR A 404 -25.29 15.92 -26.17
N GLN A 405 -24.73 16.70 -25.25
CA GLN A 405 -23.34 17.15 -25.32
C GLN A 405 -22.33 16.00 -25.19
N VAL A 406 -22.54 15.10 -24.23
CA VAL A 406 -21.69 13.91 -24.06
C VAL A 406 -21.76 13.02 -25.31
N SER A 407 -22.95 12.85 -25.90
CA SER A 407 -23.13 12.06 -27.12
C SER A 407 -22.38 12.68 -28.31
N ARG A 408 -22.49 14.01 -28.50
CA ARG A 408 -21.76 14.73 -29.56
C ARG A 408 -20.24 14.68 -29.37
N PHE A 409 -19.78 14.76 -28.11
CA PHE A 409 -18.37 14.58 -27.80
C PHE A 409 -17.87 13.19 -28.23
N LEU A 410 -18.60 12.13 -27.86
CA LEU A 410 -18.23 10.76 -28.21
C LEU A 410 -18.27 10.52 -29.72
N GLU A 411 -19.26 11.07 -30.42
CA GLU A 411 -19.31 11.02 -31.89
C GLU A 411 -18.09 11.69 -32.52
N GLY A 412 -17.77 12.93 -32.10
CA GLY A 412 -16.58 13.63 -32.59
C GLY A 412 -15.27 12.89 -32.29
N TYR A 413 -15.17 12.22 -31.13
CA TYR A 413 -14.05 11.36 -30.80
C TYR A 413 -13.95 10.15 -31.76
N ARG A 414 -15.08 9.45 -32.01
CA ARG A 414 -15.11 8.29 -32.92
C ARG A 414 -14.81 8.67 -34.37
N GLU A 415 -15.18 9.87 -34.78
CA GLU A 415 -14.86 10.42 -36.11
C GLU A 415 -13.41 10.90 -36.24
N GLY A 416 -12.63 10.90 -35.15
CA GLY A 416 -11.24 11.37 -35.14
C GLY A 416 -11.10 12.89 -35.24
N LYS A 417 -12.14 13.66 -34.89
CA LYS A 417 -12.12 15.13 -34.83
C LYS A 417 -11.45 15.61 -33.53
N THR A 418 -10.28 15.06 -33.22
CA THR A 418 -9.57 15.29 -31.97
C THR A 418 -8.26 16.05 -32.15
N GLU A 419 -7.90 16.83 -31.14
CA GLU A 419 -6.58 17.42 -30.96
C GLU A 419 -5.88 16.71 -29.79
N LYS A 420 -4.64 16.28 -30.01
CA LYS A 420 -3.81 15.69 -28.96
C LYS A 420 -3.10 16.78 -28.16
N LYS A 421 -3.16 16.68 -26.85
CA LYS A 421 -2.46 17.56 -25.90
C LYS A 421 -1.66 16.74 -24.91
N ARG A 422 -0.49 17.24 -24.53
CA ARG A 422 0.33 16.61 -23.50
C ARG A 422 -0.14 17.07 -22.13
N ILE A 423 -0.11 16.21 -21.12
CA ILE A 423 -0.36 16.60 -19.73
C ILE A 423 0.78 17.46 -19.19
N LYS A 424 0.50 18.32 -18.19
CA LYS A 424 1.53 19.03 -17.42
C LYS A 424 2.07 18.08 -16.33
N GLY A 425 3.38 17.97 -16.22
CA GLY A 425 4.02 17.21 -15.16
C GLY A 425 4.26 15.72 -15.51
N PRO A 426 4.47 14.85 -14.52
CA PRO A 426 4.86 13.46 -14.77
C PRO A 426 3.71 12.64 -15.38
N SER A 427 4.05 11.64 -16.22
CA SER A 427 3.08 10.66 -16.76
C SER A 427 2.22 10.03 -15.67
N PHE A 428 1.06 9.43 -15.99
CA PHE A 428 0.24 8.68 -15.02
C PHE A 428 1.06 7.75 -14.11
N MET A 429 1.97 6.98 -14.69
CA MET A 429 2.87 6.10 -13.94
C MET A 429 3.87 6.89 -13.12
N GLY A 430 4.37 8.02 -13.65
CA GLY A 430 5.17 8.97 -12.91
C GLY A 430 4.42 9.60 -11.72
N PHE A 431 3.13 9.92 -11.87
CA PHE A 431 2.26 10.44 -10.83
C PHE A 431 1.98 9.36 -9.77
N ILE A 432 1.61 8.13 -10.19
CA ILE A 432 1.49 6.97 -9.27
C ILE A 432 2.78 6.71 -8.49
N ASN A 433 3.93 6.80 -9.15
CA ASN A 433 5.21 6.58 -8.51
C ASN A 433 5.66 7.76 -7.63
N SER A 434 5.38 9.01 -8.00
CA SER A 434 5.70 10.20 -7.18
C SER A 434 4.90 10.18 -5.87
N MET A 435 3.66 9.67 -5.91
CA MET A 435 2.79 9.51 -4.75
C MET A 435 3.34 8.53 -3.70
N ILE A 436 4.19 7.58 -4.08
CA ILE A 436 4.90 6.69 -3.13
C ILE A 436 5.99 7.48 -2.38
N GLY A 437 6.56 8.52 -3.00
CA GLY A 437 7.59 9.39 -2.41
C GLY A 437 7.06 10.65 -1.70
N ILE A 438 5.85 11.10 -1.99
CA ILE A 438 5.29 12.35 -1.42
C ILE A 438 5.16 12.29 0.12
N ARG A 439 4.81 11.12 0.69
CA ARG A 439 4.85 10.94 2.16
C ARG A 439 6.25 11.11 2.73
N SER A 440 7.30 10.79 1.99
CA SER A 440 8.69 11.01 2.38
C SER A 440 9.09 12.47 2.28
N VAL A 441 8.56 13.23 1.30
CA VAL A 441 8.83 14.66 1.12
C VAL A 441 8.26 15.49 2.28
N TYR A 442 7.01 15.25 2.70
CA TYR A 442 6.45 15.94 3.87
C TYR A 442 7.23 15.65 5.16
N ILE A 443 7.73 14.42 5.30
CA ILE A 443 8.59 14.05 6.44
C ILE A 443 9.92 14.81 6.38
N ILE A 444 10.54 14.95 5.21
CA ILE A 444 11.79 15.73 5.05
C ILE A 444 11.56 17.21 5.35
N VAL A 445 10.49 17.81 4.81
CA VAL A 445 10.15 19.22 5.07
C VAL A 445 9.86 19.44 6.55
N PHE A 446 9.13 18.52 7.20
CA PHE A 446 8.88 18.56 8.63
C PHE A 446 10.16 18.39 9.46
N LEU A 447 11.06 17.47 9.08
CA LEU A 447 12.36 17.28 9.74
C LEU A 447 13.26 18.52 9.61
N VAL A 448 13.28 19.15 8.44
CA VAL A 448 14.02 20.40 8.22
C VAL A 448 13.43 21.52 9.09
N ALA A 449 12.11 21.65 9.15
CA ALA A 449 11.44 22.62 10.02
C ALA A 449 11.74 22.39 11.51
N VAL A 450 11.71 21.14 11.96
CA VAL A 450 12.06 20.75 13.34
C VAL A 450 13.54 21.02 13.64
N ILE A 451 14.46 20.70 12.72
CA ILE A 451 15.89 21.01 12.87
C ILE A 451 16.11 22.52 12.92
N MET A 452 15.42 23.31 12.10
CA MET A 452 15.48 24.78 12.15
C MET A 452 14.96 25.33 13.48
N MET A 453 13.86 24.77 14.00
CA MET A 453 13.28 25.17 15.29
C MET A 453 14.17 24.77 16.48
N LEU A 454 14.84 23.62 16.42
CA LEU A 454 15.81 23.20 17.43
C LEU A 454 17.10 24.05 17.39
N ARG A 455 17.51 24.49 16.20
CA ARG A 455 18.64 25.43 16.06
C ARG A 455 18.30 26.82 16.56
N SER A 456 17.06 27.29 16.42
CA SER A 456 16.63 28.58 16.98
C SER A 456 16.47 28.54 18.51
N LEU A 457 16.18 27.39 19.08
CA LEU A 457 16.09 27.18 20.54
C LEU A 457 17.46 26.91 21.21
N GLY A 458 18.50 26.63 20.41
CA GLY A 458 19.88 26.40 20.87
C GLY A 458 20.74 27.65 21.01
N GLN A 459 20.23 28.84 20.68
CA GLN A 459 20.90 30.09 20.99
C GLN A 459 20.42 30.64 22.33
N VAL A 460 20.95 30.07 23.41
CA VAL A 460 20.88 30.66 24.76
C VAL A 460 22.27 31.18 25.12
N GLU A 461 22.28 32.49 25.34
CA GLU A 461 23.32 33.41 25.81
C GLU A 461 24.48 32.79 26.60
N GLU A 462 25.72 33.07 26.18
CA GLU A 462 26.89 32.94 27.04
C GLU A 462 26.81 33.95 28.20
N PRO A 463 27.08 33.55 29.45
CA PRO A 463 26.96 34.44 30.59
C PRO A 463 28.12 35.43 30.68
N ALA A 464 27.78 36.68 31.03
CA ALA A 464 28.71 37.77 31.29
C ALA A 464 29.80 37.38 32.31
N ARG A 465 31.07 37.43 31.87
CA ARG A 465 32.23 37.41 32.79
C ARG A 465 32.32 38.73 33.54
N VAL A 466 32.32 38.61 34.87
CA VAL A 466 32.49 39.68 35.85
C VAL A 466 33.83 40.41 35.63
N ARG A 467 33.75 41.74 35.66
CA ARG A 467 34.88 42.68 35.60
C ARG A 467 35.80 42.53 36.82
N THR A 468 37.11 42.56 36.59
CA THR A 468 38.07 43.08 37.56
C THR A 468 38.96 44.09 36.83
N ALA A 469 39.19 45.23 37.47
CA ALA A 469 39.67 46.48 36.89
C ALA A 469 41.12 46.43 36.34
N ALA A 470 41.40 47.19 35.29
CA ALA A 470 42.21 48.43 35.35
C ALA A 470 42.73 48.87 33.96
N SER A 471 42.60 50.19 33.75
CA SER A 471 43.34 51.12 32.85
C SER A 471 43.56 50.81 31.36
N ASP A 472 43.04 51.76 30.57
CA ASP A 472 43.70 52.53 29.50
C ASP A 472 44.26 51.82 28.26
N GLY A 473 43.93 52.40 27.10
CA GLY A 473 44.75 52.30 25.89
C GLY A 473 44.01 51.94 24.61
N GLN A 474 43.30 52.91 24.03
CA GLN A 474 43.48 53.37 22.65
C GLN A 474 44.05 52.38 21.61
N ALA A 475 43.27 52.05 20.56
CA ALA A 475 43.62 52.26 19.14
C ALA A 475 42.90 51.29 18.19
N THR A 476 42.62 51.83 17.03
CA THR A 476 41.80 51.35 15.91
C THR A 476 42.61 50.51 14.92
N SER A 477 41.92 49.64 14.16
CA SER A 477 42.21 49.24 12.76
C SER A 477 43.42 48.30 12.53
N VAL A 478 43.52 47.39 11.57
CA VAL A 478 42.73 46.97 10.39
C VAL A 478 43.45 45.73 9.76
N LEU A 479 42.67 44.85 9.13
CA LEU A 479 42.92 43.91 7.99
C LEU A 479 44.07 42.86 7.93
N GLU A 480 43.66 41.72 7.34
CA GLU A 480 44.34 40.85 6.36
C GLU A 480 45.45 39.87 6.78
N GLY A 481 45.44 38.71 6.09
CA GLY A 481 46.65 37.92 5.87
C GLY A 481 46.44 36.42 5.83
N GLU A 482 46.03 35.91 4.67
CA GLU A 482 46.07 34.49 4.32
C GLU A 482 47.49 34.00 4.01
N THR A 483 47.69 32.68 4.17
CA THR A 483 48.53 31.76 3.39
C THR A 483 50.03 31.48 3.70
N SER A 484 50.25 30.16 3.79
CA SER A 484 51.37 29.35 3.29
C SER A 484 52.69 29.36 4.09
N GLU A 485 53.56 28.37 4.05
CA GLU A 485 53.58 26.93 3.75
C GLU A 485 55.06 26.54 3.98
N HIS A 486 55.34 25.24 4.16
CA HIS A 486 56.67 24.63 3.88
C HIS A 486 57.82 24.75 4.90
N LYS A 487 57.79 23.80 5.86
CA LYS A 487 58.80 22.76 6.21
C LYS A 487 60.14 22.69 5.40
N PRO A 488 61.16 21.92 5.85
CA PRO A 488 62.10 22.13 6.97
C PRO A 488 63.58 21.93 6.55
N ARG A 489 64.57 22.25 7.42
CA ARG A 489 65.79 21.43 7.65
C ARG A 489 66.80 22.12 8.58
N ASP A 490 67.41 21.29 9.44
CA ASP A 490 68.83 21.21 9.85
C ASP A 490 69.58 22.51 10.21
N LYS A 491 70.44 22.63 11.23
CA LYS A 491 70.95 21.82 12.36
C LYS A 491 72.03 22.73 13.02
N GLU A 492 72.33 22.49 14.29
CA GLU A 492 73.59 22.87 15.02
C GLU A 492 73.77 24.39 15.23
N ASP A 493 73.95 24.93 16.45
CA ASP A 493 74.52 24.42 17.70
C ASP A 493 73.62 24.62 18.94
#